data_AF-Q7X9S4-F1
#
_entry.id   AF-Q7X9S4-F1
#
_cell.length_a   1.000
_cell.length_b   1.000
_cell.length_c   1.000
_cell.angle_alpha   90.00
_cell.angle_beta   90.00
_cell.angle_gamma   90.00
#
_symmetry.space_group_name_H-M   'P 1'
#
loop_
_entity.id
_entity.type
_entity.pdbx_description
1 polymer ?
#
loop_
_entity_poly.entity_id
_entity_poly.type
_entity_poly.pdbx_seq_one_letter_code
_entity_poly.pdbx_strand_id
1 'polypeptide(L)' 'GVIVYKKPDPNIWNRSPRRNCCRVMKTKEPRTMEVDVGVCKEGEFSEI' A
#
# COMPACT_ATOMS: atom_id res chain seq x y z
N GLY A 1 -3.00 1.89 18.05
CA GLY A 1 -3.48 0.76 17.23
C GLY A 1 -2.86 0.83 15.84
N VAL A 2 -3.15 -0.12 14.97
CA VAL A 2 -2.76 -0.04 13.55
C VAL A 2 -4.03 -0.03 12.73
N ILE A 3 -4.18 0.97 11.86
CA ILE A 3 -5.32 1.10 10.95
C ILE A 3 -4.79 0.89 9.53
N VAL A 4 -5.37 -0.06 8.82
CA VAL A 4 -4.95 -0.42 7.46
C VAL A 4 -6.08 -0.12 6.49
N TYR A 5 -5.81 0.79 5.55
CA TYR A 5 -6.70 1.13 4.46
C TYR A 5 -6.27 0.33 3.23
N LYS A 6 -7.06 -0.67 2.84
CA LYS A 6 -6.76 -1.51 1.67
C LYS A 6 -7.80 -1.30 0.57
N LYS A 7 -7.38 -0.76 -0.56
CA LYS A 7 -8.24 -0.64 -1.75
C LYS A 7 -8.22 -1.96 -2.54
N PRO A 8 -9.38 -2.51 -2.95
CA PRO A 8 -9.40 -3.66 -3.85
C PRO A 8 -8.63 -3.39 -5.14
N ASP A 9 -7.86 -4.38 -5.59
CA ASP A 9 -7.10 -4.33 -6.83
C ASP A 9 -7.53 -5.50 -7.73
N PRO A 10 -8.68 -5.40 -8.43
CA PRO A 10 -9.23 -6.50 -9.22
C PRO A 10 -8.34 -6.91 -10.39
N ASN A 11 -7.44 -6.02 -10.83
CA ASN A 11 -6.57 -6.24 -11.97
C ASN A 11 -5.16 -6.72 -11.57
N ILE A 12 -4.94 -7.13 -10.32
CA ILE A 12 -3.60 -7.52 -9.82
C ILE A 12 -2.95 -8.64 -10.63
N TRP A 13 -3.75 -9.56 -11.18
CA TRP A 13 -3.27 -10.68 -11.98
C TRP A 13 -2.90 -10.30 -13.42
N ASN A 14 -3.40 -9.14 -13.89
CA ASN A 14 -3.27 -8.66 -15.27
C ASN A 14 -2.02 -7.80 -15.49
N ARG A 15 -1.19 -7.57 -14.46
CA ARG A 15 0.01 -6.74 -14.54
C ARG A 15 1.19 -7.36 -13.78
N SER A 16 2.40 -7.02 -14.21
CA SER A 16 3.65 -7.30 -13.46
C SER A 16 4.13 -6.00 -12.79
N PRO A 17 4.62 -6.05 -11.54
CA PRO A 17 4.55 -7.17 -10.60
C PRO A 17 3.13 -7.34 -10.03
N ARG A 18 2.75 -8.58 -9.69
CA ARG A 18 1.45 -8.90 -9.04
C ARG A 18 1.47 -8.54 -7.55
N ARG A 19 1.78 -7.29 -7.22
CA ARG A 19 1.99 -6.80 -5.86
C ARG A 19 1.32 -5.44 -5.66
N ASN A 20 0.94 -5.19 -4.41
CA ASN A 20 0.55 -3.88 -3.93
C ASN A 20 1.59 -3.41 -2.92
N CYS A 21 1.74 -2.09 -2.80
CA CYS A 21 2.70 -1.45 -1.92
C CYS A 21 1.99 -0.80 -0.73
N CYS A 22 2.68 -0.80 0.42
CA CYS A 22 2.22 -0.19 1.66
C CYS A 22 2.84 1.19 1.83
N ARG A 23 2.05 2.18 2.28
CA ARG A 23 2.50 3.54 2.56
C ARG A 23 2.10 3.91 3.97
N VAL A 24 3.08 4.25 4.79
CA VAL A 24 2.82 4.77 6.14
C VAL A 24 2.34 6.22 6.02
N MET A 25 1.16 6.49 6.55
CA MET A 25 0.52 7.80 6.49
C MET A 25 0.82 8.57 7.78
N LYS A 26 0.87 9.91 7.66
CA LYS A 26 0.91 10.78 8.84
C LYS A 26 -0.43 10.66 9.57
N THR A 27 -0.43 10.08 10.75
CA THR A 27 -1.62 10.04 11.61
C THR A 27 -1.71 11.30 12.48
N LYS A 28 -2.94 11.69 12.83
CA LYS A 28 -3.20 12.73 13.83
C LYS A 28 -3.40 12.14 15.23
N GLU A 29 -3.61 10.83 15.32
CA GLU A 29 -3.92 10.17 16.59
C GLU A 29 -2.65 9.64 17.27
N PRO A 30 -2.44 9.94 18.56
CA PRO A 30 -1.30 9.44 19.29
C PRO A 30 -1.35 7.92 19.43
N ARG A 31 -0.20 7.26 19.26
CA ARG A 31 -0.05 5.79 19.35
C ARG A 31 -0.85 5.01 18.30
N THR A 32 -1.25 5.65 17.22
CA THR A 32 -1.84 4.99 16.05
C THR A 32 -0.86 5.02 14.88
N MET A 33 -0.89 3.98 14.04
CA MET A 33 -0.18 3.95 12.77
C MET A 33 -1.21 3.70 11.68
N GLU A 34 -1.23 4.56 10.66
CA GLU A 34 -2.10 4.42 9.51
C GLU A 34 -1.28 3.96 8.31
N VAL A 35 -1.77 2.93 7.62
CA VAL A 35 -1.10 2.34 6.45
C VAL A 35 -2.09 2.28 5.29
N ASP A 36 -1.74 2.91 4.18
CA ASP A 36 -2.44 2.79 2.90
C ASP A 36 -1.84 1.64 2.07
N VAL A 37 -2.70 0.75 1.56
CA VAL A 37 -2.31 -0.39 0.72
C VAL A 37 -3.02 -0.29 -0.62
N GLY A 38 -2.23 -0.15 -1.69
CA GLY A 38 -2.74 -0.08 -3.05
C GLY A 38 -1.66 -0.36 -4.09
N VAL A 39 -1.99 -0.07 -5.35
CA VAL A 39 -1.08 -0.24 -6.50
C VAL A 39 0.26 0.42 -6.21
N CYS A 40 1.36 -0.28 -6.47
CA CYS A 40 2.70 0.30 -6.39
C CYS A 40 2.84 1.45 -7.41
N LYS A 41 3.37 2.59 -6.94
CA LYS A 41 3.75 3.71 -7.81
C LYS A 41 5.14 3.47 -8.38
N GLU A 42 5.49 4.26 -9.38
CA GLU A 42 6.84 4.30 -9.93
C GLU A 42 7.87 4.52 -8.82
N GLY A 43 8.93 3.70 -8.81
CA GLY A 43 10.01 3.77 -7.81
C GLY A 43 9.69 3.16 -6.44
N GLU A 44 8.45 2.77 -6.15
CA GLU A 44 8.12 2.03 -4.92
C GLU A 44 8.50 0.55 -4.99
N PHE A 45 8.82 0.08 -6.18
CA PHE A 45 9.24 -1.28 -6.45
C PHE A 45 10.37 -1.29 -7.48
N SER A 46 11.40 -2.10 -7.23
CA SER A 46 12.43 -2.45 -8.20
C SER A 46 12.26 -3.94 -8.54
N GLU A 47 12.24 -4.29 -9.82
CA GLU A 47 12.42 -5.67 -10.24
C GLU A 47 13.83 -6.10 -9.81
N ILE A 48 13.92 -7.24 -9.13
CA ILE A 48 15.18 -7.91 -8.74
C ILE A 48 15.42 -9.04 -9.73
#